data_AF-A0AAD5H3C3-F1
#
_entry.id   AF-A0AAD5H3C3-F1
#
_cell.length_a   1.000
_cell.length_b   1.000
_cell.length_c   1.000
_cell.angle_alpha   90.00
_cell.angle_beta   90.00
_cell.angle_gamma   90.00
#
_symmetry.space_group_name_H-M   'P 1'
#
loop_
_entity.id
_entity.type
_entity.pdbx_description
1 polymer ?
#
loop_
_entity_poly.entity_id
_entity_poly.type
_entity_poly.pdbx_seq_one_letter_code
_entity_poly.pdbx_strand_id
1 'polypeptide(L)'
;MAAATSCSAHVQSQPLRQQQQQRPRQRRAAVAAAQRRVLVCRAAKQQAHTTPFPSDYNAAVRQAQAAVQAALADGATLIEVEFPTASLTAVAGDAEGANEMTYSLQYLRQFMRAWQPEAATTRIFFPDQKEMQVALRGKAMDPNAGSWTIDPVFDGSSFKFGYLMKPNAFLDMGITIGKVNAADQLTGSEQLIVAAYPHFNPQEMLEVAELHTALKAKAKGGAPCPIVTFNAELDRIRTGYYPKLFYPKIGKIAESFIPDFTTAYYIKNFKGATGGAIFRCYPGPFQIFSRTREGFSLVEERQEMPSLKEVALEVLPRAAAAAARR
;
A
#
# COMPACT_ATOMS: atom_id res chain seq x y z
N MET A 1 68.71 -43.90 -21.87
CA MET A 1 67.95 -43.34 -20.73
C MET A 1 67.77 -41.85 -20.94
N ALA A 2 66.66 -41.31 -20.42
CA ALA A 2 66.14 -39.92 -20.51
C ALA A 2 65.19 -39.65 -21.70
N ALA A 3 63.89 -39.57 -21.39
CA ALA A 3 62.89 -38.86 -22.18
C ALA A 3 62.07 -38.00 -21.23
N ALA A 4 62.02 -36.69 -21.51
CA ALA A 4 61.26 -35.68 -20.77
C ALA A 4 59.84 -35.57 -21.34
N THR A 5 58.85 -35.38 -20.47
CA THR A 5 57.44 -35.14 -20.84
C THR A 5 57.04 -33.75 -20.37
N SER A 6 56.47 -32.96 -21.28
CA SER A 6 55.90 -31.63 -21.04
C SER A 6 54.39 -31.67 -21.25
N CYS A 7 53.68 -30.96 -20.38
CA CYS A 7 52.24 -30.90 -20.21
C CYS A 7 51.61 -29.75 -21.03
N SER A 8 50.40 -29.91 -21.56
CA SER A 8 49.59 -28.80 -22.10
C SER A 8 48.12 -28.97 -21.72
N ALA A 9 47.55 -27.87 -21.21
CA ALA A 9 46.19 -27.75 -20.70
C ALA A 9 45.15 -27.61 -21.83
N HIS A 10 43.98 -28.23 -21.65
CA HIS A 10 42.83 -28.14 -22.54
C HIS A 10 41.78 -27.16 -21.97
N VAL A 11 41.47 -26.11 -22.73
CA VAL A 11 40.29 -25.24 -22.54
C VAL A 11 39.21 -25.72 -23.50
N GLN A 12 38.09 -26.22 -22.98
CA GLN A 12 36.92 -26.57 -23.78
C GLN A 12 36.09 -25.32 -24.09
N SER A 13 36.05 -24.93 -25.36
CA SER A 13 35.16 -23.92 -25.91
C SER A 13 33.82 -24.56 -26.34
N GLN A 14 32.70 -24.05 -25.81
CA GLN A 14 31.37 -24.44 -26.28
C GLN A 14 31.04 -23.76 -27.62
N PRO A 15 30.35 -24.44 -28.56
CA PRO A 15 30.13 -23.91 -29.90
C PRO A 15 29.00 -22.86 -29.94
N LEU A 16 29.32 -21.68 -30.47
CA LEU A 16 28.47 -20.50 -30.73
C LEU A 16 27.17 -20.75 -31.53
N ARG A 17 26.98 -21.94 -32.10
CA ARG A 17 25.87 -22.26 -33.01
C ARG A 17 24.53 -22.51 -32.30
N GLN A 18 24.53 -22.97 -31.05
CA GLN A 18 23.28 -23.24 -30.31
C GLN A 18 22.65 -21.98 -29.68
N GLN A 19 23.43 -20.94 -29.38
CA GLN A 19 22.90 -19.69 -28.80
C GLN A 19 22.13 -18.81 -29.80
N GLN A 20 22.38 -18.94 -31.11
CA GLN A 20 21.69 -18.12 -32.12
C GLN A 20 20.29 -18.64 -32.49
N GLN A 21 20.00 -19.92 -32.32
CA GLN A 21 18.69 -20.49 -32.66
C GLN A 21 17.62 -20.37 -31.56
N GLN A 22 18.00 -20.09 -30.31
CA GLN A 22 17.06 -19.98 -29.17
C GLN A 22 16.45 -18.57 -29.02
N ARG A 23 17.16 -17.51 -29.45
CA ARG A 23 16.71 -16.11 -29.34
C ARG A 23 15.40 -15.78 -30.08
N PRO A 24 15.11 -16.31 -31.28
CA PRO A 24 13.87 -16.00 -32.00
C PRO A 24 12.62 -16.60 -31.32
N ARG A 25 12.75 -17.78 -30.71
CA ARG A 25 11.65 -18.47 -30.00
C ARG A 25 11.29 -17.77 -28.69
N GLN A 26 12.29 -17.34 -27.93
CA GLN A 26 12.08 -16.59 -26.70
C GLN A 26 11.44 -15.21 -26.96
N ARG A 27 11.85 -14.51 -28.03
CA ARG A 27 11.20 -13.25 -28.46
C ARG A 27 9.74 -13.48 -28.87
N ARG A 28 9.42 -14.52 -29.63
CA ARG A 28 8.03 -14.85 -30.00
C ARG A 28 7.16 -15.19 -28.78
N ALA A 29 7.69 -15.93 -27.81
CA ALA A 29 6.98 -16.25 -26.57
C ALA A 29 6.75 -15.00 -25.70
N ALA A 30 7.73 -14.10 -25.59
CA ALA A 30 7.59 -12.84 -24.87
C ALA A 30 6.58 -11.89 -25.54
N VAL A 31 6.57 -11.82 -26.87
CA VAL A 31 5.60 -11.04 -27.65
C VAL A 31 4.20 -11.64 -27.52
N ALA A 32 4.05 -12.97 -27.54
CA ALA A 32 2.78 -13.64 -27.32
C ALA A 32 2.24 -13.47 -25.88
N ALA A 33 3.13 -13.46 -24.88
CA ALA A 33 2.79 -13.18 -23.48
C ALA A 33 2.38 -11.71 -23.27
N ALA A 34 3.09 -10.77 -23.91
CA ALA A 34 2.72 -9.36 -23.91
C ALA A 34 1.39 -9.11 -24.63
N GLN A 35 1.17 -9.76 -25.77
CA GLN A 35 -0.11 -9.71 -26.49
C GLN A 35 -1.25 -10.34 -25.71
N ARG A 36 -1.01 -11.46 -25.00
CA ARG A 36 -2.00 -12.03 -24.05
C ARG A 36 -2.31 -11.07 -22.90
N ARG A 37 -1.31 -10.42 -22.29
CA ARG A 37 -1.53 -9.38 -21.27
C ARG A 37 -2.38 -8.21 -21.80
N VAL A 38 -2.08 -7.74 -23.01
CA VAL A 38 -2.87 -6.68 -23.67
C VAL A 38 -4.30 -7.14 -23.97
N LEU A 39 -4.51 -8.40 -24.32
CA LEU A 39 -5.85 -8.96 -24.60
C LEU A 39 -6.68 -9.14 -23.31
N VAL A 40 -6.05 -9.58 -22.22
CA VAL A 40 -6.70 -9.68 -20.88
C VAL A 40 -7.07 -8.29 -20.36
N CYS A 41 -6.20 -7.28 -20.51
CA CYS A 41 -6.53 -5.88 -20.23
C CYS A 41 -7.67 -5.33 -21.11
N ARG A 42 -7.81 -5.82 -22.35
CA ARG A 42 -8.91 -5.44 -23.26
C ARG A 42 -10.23 -6.13 -22.90
N ALA A 43 -10.21 -7.35 -22.35
CA ALA A 43 -11.41 -8.05 -21.91
C ALA A 43 -12.00 -7.43 -20.64
N ALA A 44 -11.17 -6.95 -19.70
CA ALA A 44 -11.59 -6.14 -18.56
C ALA A 44 -12.17 -4.76 -18.94
N LYS A 45 -12.06 -4.37 -20.22
CA LYS A 45 -12.57 -3.12 -20.78
C LYS A 45 -14.07 -3.18 -21.12
N GLN A 46 -14.73 -4.32 -20.92
CA GLN A 46 -16.18 -4.42 -20.99
C GLN A 46 -16.79 -3.82 -19.71
N GLN A 47 -17.12 -2.53 -19.77
CA GLN A 47 -17.96 -1.77 -18.82
C GLN A 47 -17.80 -2.19 -17.35
N ALA A 48 -16.64 -1.94 -16.75
CA ALA A 48 -16.56 -1.88 -15.30
C ALA A 48 -17.52 -0.77 -14.85
N HIS A 49 -18.65 -1.15 -14.25
CA HIS A 49 -19.55 -0.20 -13.62
C HIS A 49 -18.73 0.64 -12.63
N THR A 50 -18.69 1.96 -12.85
CA THR A 50 -18.03 2.88 -11.95
C THR A 50 -18.66 2.74 -10.58
N THR A 51 -17.86 2.34 -9.58
CA THR A 51 -18.34 2.23 -8.20
C THR A 51 -18.69 3.63 -7.71
N PRO A 52 -19.87 3.85 -7.09
CA PRO A 52 -20.23 5.15 -6.57
C PRO A 52 -19.39 5.52 -5.34
N PHE A 53 -19.23 6.82 -5.09
CA PHE A 53 -18.65 7.32 -3.85
C PHE A 53 -19.43 6.75 -2.65
N PRO A 54 -18.76 6.28 -1.58
CA PRO A 54 -19.45 5.62 -0.47
C PRO A 54 -20.40 6.59 0.27
N SER A 55 -21.58 6.10 0.63
CA SER A 55 -22.55 6.83 1.45
C SER A 55 -22.16 6.91 2.93
N ASP A 56 -21.42 5.91 3.40
CA ASP A 56 -21.03 5.73 4.80
C ASP A 56 -19.79 4.83 4.91
N TYR A 57 -19.24 4.73 6.12
CA TYR A 57 -18.04 3.93 6.37
C TYR A 57 -18.24 2.43 6.20
N ASN A 58 -19.45 1.90 6.40
CA ASN A 58 -19.70 0.48 6.13
C ASN A 58 -19.62 0.21 4.63
N ALA A 59 -20.16 1.10 3.79
CA ALA A 59 -20.00 1.06 2.35
C ALA A 59 -18.53 1.20 1.96
N ALA A 60 -17.81 2.16 2.54
CA ALA A 60 -16.39 2.38 2.24
C ALA A 60 -15.54 1.15 2.56
N VAL A 61 -15.72 0.55 3.74
CA VAL A 61 -14.99 -0.66 4.15
C VAL A 61 -15.32 -1.84 3.24
N ARG A 62 -16.59 -2.06 2.87
CA ARG A 62 -16.97 -3.13 1.93
C ARG A 62 -16.37 -2.93 0.55
N GLN A 63 -16.39 -1.71 0.04
CA GLN A 63 -15.75 -1.36 -1.24
C GLN A 63 -14.24 -1.62 -1.16
N ALA A 64 -13.58 -1.21 -0.08
CA ALA A 64 -12.15 -1.46 0.13
C ALA A 64 -11.81 -2.96 0.17
N GLN A 65 -12.61 -3.77 0.86
CA GLN A 65 -12.46 -5.23 0.88
C GLN A 65 -12.53 -5.83 -0.52
N ALA A 66 -13.59 -5.49 -1.27
CA ALA A 66 -13.77 -5.98 -2.64
C ALA A 66 -12.65 -5.53 -3.58
N ALA A 67 -12.21 -4.27 -3.45
CA ALA A 67 -11.13 -3.71 -4.26
C ALA A 67 -9.79 -4.40 -4.01
N VAL A 68 -9.46 -4.68 -2.75
CA VAL A 68 -8.23 -5.40 -2.39
C VAL A 68 -8.30 -6.87 -2.85
N GLN A 69 -9.45 -7.54 -2.69
CA GLN A 69 -9.63 -8.90 -3.20
C GLN A 69 -9.45 -8.97 -4.73
N ALA A 70 -9.99 -8.00 -5.47
CA ALA A 70 -9.80 -7.89 -6.91
C ALA A 70 -8.33 -7.64 -7.27
N ALA A 71 -7.65 -6.71 -6.58
CA ALA A 71 -6.23 -6.43 -6.82
C ALA A 71 -5.34 -7.65 -6.52
N LEU A 72 -5.63 -8.39 -5.44
CA LEU A 72 -4.95 -9.65 -5.11
C LEU A 72 -5.18 -10.72 -6.19
N ALA A 73 -6.42 -10.86 -6.68
CA ALA A 73 -6.74 -11.80 -7.75
C ALA A 73 -6.01 -11.49 -9.06
N ASP A 74 -5.77 -10.21 -9.34
CA ASP A 74 -4.98 -9.74 -10.49
C ASP A 74 -3.45 -9.80 -10.25
N GLY A 75 -3.02 -10.28 -9.08
CA GLY A 75 -1.62 -10.53 -8.74
C GLY A 75 -0.87 -9.33 -8.19
N ALA A 76 -1.56 -8.29 -7.70
CA ALA A 76 -0.91 -7.18 -7.02
C ALA A 76 -0.26 -7.63 -5.71
N THR A 77 1.01 -7.26 -5.52
CA THR A 77 1.80 -7.66 -4.33
C THR A 77 2.01 -6.51 -3.34
N LEU A 78 1.80 -5.27 -3.78
CA LEU A 78 1.80 -4.08 -2.95
C LEU A 78 0.50 -3.35 -3.21
N ILE A 79 -0.32 -3.21 -2.18
CA ILE A 79 -1.68 -2.71 -2.29
C ILE A 79 -1.89 -1.60 -1.28
N GLU A 80 -2.47 -0.51 -1.71
CA GLU A 80 -2.80 0.63 -0.86
C GLU A 80 -4.31 0.72 -0.65
N VAL A 81 -4.68 0.89 0.62
CA VAL A 81 -6.00 1.34 1.08
C VAL A 81 -5.82 2.63 1.86
N GLU A 82 -6.45 3.71 1.42
CA GLU A 82 -6.41 5.01 2.10
C GLU A 82 -7.78 5.68 2.06
N PHE A 83 -8.30 6.11 3.21
CA PHE A 83 -9.49 6.94 3.28
C PHE A 83 -9.51 7.75 4.58
N PRO A 84 -10.18 8.93 4.60
CA PRO A 84 -10.23 9.76 5.79
C PRO A 84 -10.98 9.04 6.92
N THR A 85 -10.47 9.13 8.14
CA THR A 85 -11.00 8.38 9.30
C THR A 85 -12.01 9.17 10.13
N ALA A 86 -11.94 10.51 10.08
CA ALA A 86 -12.83 11.39 10.84
C ALA A 86 -14.22 11.56 10.20
N SER A 87 -14.27 11.71 8.88
CA SER A 87 -15.49 11.72 8.06
C SER A 87 -15.13 11.48 6.60
N LEU A 88 -16.05 10.92 5.80
CA LEU A 88 -15.87 10.75 4.36
C LEU A 88 -15.70 12.07 3.60
N THR A 89 -16.01 13.21 4.23
CA THR A 89 -15.77 14.55 3.69
C THR A 89 -14.62 15.30 4.39
N ALA A 90 -14.03 14.71 5.43
CA ALA A 90 -12.93 15.33 6.17
C ALA A 90 -11.63 15.27 5.36
N VAL A 91 -10.77 16.25 5.58
CA VAL A 91 -9.39 16.26 5.08
C VAL A 91 -8.46 15.96 6.24
N ALA A 92 -7.27 15.44 5.95
CA ALA A 92 -6.25 15.16 6.96
C ALA A 92 -6.06 16.35 7.92
N GLY A 93 -6.10 16.07 9.23
CA GLY A 93 -5.97 17.06 10.29
C GLY A 93 -7.27 17.78 10.69
N ASP A 94 -8.44 17.35 10.18
CA ASP A 94 -9.74 17.88 10.64
C ASP A 94 -10.19 17.32 11.99
N ALA A 95 -9.64 16.17 12.43
CA ALA A 95 -9.91 15.63 13.75
C ALA A 95 -8.66 15.65 14.63
N GLU A 96 -8.91 15.57 15.94
CA GLU A 96 -7.84 15.39 16.92
C GLU A 96 -7.13 14.06 16.68
N GLY A 97 -5.79 14.06 16.68
CA GLY A 97 -4.99 12.90 16.29
C GLY A 97 -5.32 11.60 17.05
N ALA A 98 -5.68 11.69 18.33
CA ALA A 98 -6.08 10.53 19.12
C ALA A 98 -7.39 9.87 18.61
N ASN A 99 -8.32 10.69 18.11
CA ASN A 99 -9.58 10.21 17.54
C ASN A 99 -9.33 9.57 16.17
N GLU A 100 -8.53 10.20 15.31
CA GLU A 100 -8.17 9.65 13.99
C GLU A 100 -7.51 8.27 14.10
N MET A 101 -6.59 8.10 15.06
CA MET A 101 -5.94 6.81 15.34
C MET A 101 -6.94 5.74 15.76
N THR A 102 -7.84 6.08 16.69
CA THR A 102 -8.86 5.15 17.20
C THR A 102 -9.82 4.72 16.08
N TYR A 103 -10.28 5.67 15.26
CA TYR A 103 -11.14 5.38 14.12
C TYR A 103 -10.42 4.52 13.08
N SER A 104 -9.16 4.82 12.75
CA SER A 104 -8.36 4.01 11.82
C SER A 104 -8.29 2.55 12.26
N LEU A 105 -8.03 2.29 13.55
CA LEU A 105 -8.00 0.94 14.10
C LEU A 105 -9.35 0.24 14.02
N GLN A 106 -10.46 0.92 14.33
CA GLN A 106 -11.81 0.36 14.22
C GLN A 106 -12.15 -0.02 12.77
N TYR A 107 -11.83 0.83 11.79
CA TYR A 107 -12.05 0.51 10.39
C TYR A 107 -11.15 -0.60 9.90
N LEU A 108 -9.89 -0.65 10.35
CA LEU A 108 -9.00 -1.77 10.07
C LEU A 108 -9.62 -3.08 10.58
N ARG A 109 -10.18 -3.11 11.80
CA ARG A 109 -10.84 -4.31 12.33
C ARG A 109 -12.02 -4.76 11.48
N GLN A 110 -12.84 -3.82 11.02
CA GLN A 110 -13.96 -4.11 10.13
C GLN A 110 -13.48 -4.61 8.77
N PHE A 111 -12.47 -3.96 8.19
CA PHE A 111 -11.81 -4.36 6.95
C PHE A 111 -11.26 -5.79 7.04
N MET A 112 -10.58 -6.14 8.13
CA MET A 112 -10.03 -7.47 8.36
C MET A 112 -11.10 -8.57 8.46
N ARG A 113 -12.39 -8.26 8.62
CA ARG A 113 -13.45 -9.29 8.62
C ARG A 113 -13.48 -10.12 7.33
N ALA A 114 -13.10 -9.54 6.20
CA ALA A 114 -13.04 -10.25 4.92
C ALA A 114 -11.97 -11.35 4.85
N TRP A 115 -10.95 -11.30 5.72
CA TRP A 115 -9.85 -12.28 5.80
C TRP A 115 -9.89 -13.12 7.07
N GLN A 116 -11.04 -13.15 7.77
CA GLN A 116 -11.21 -14.02 8.93
C GLN A 116 -11.04 -15.52 8.60
N PRO A 117 -11.54 -16.04 7.45
CA PRO A 117 -11.29 -17.43 7.07
C PRO A 117 -9.79 -17.75 6.94
N GLU A 118 -8.98 -16.79 6.51
CA GLU A 118 -7.52 -16.90 6.33
C GLU A 118 -6.72 -16.33 7.53
N ALA A 119 -7.35 -16.14 8.69
CA ALA A 119 -6.71 -15.47 9.83
C ALA A 119 -5.42 -16.17 10.29
N ALA A 120 -5.36 -17.50 10.21
CA ALA A 120 -4.18 -18.28 10.58
C ALA A 120 -2.94 -17.99 9.71
N THR A 121 -3.15 -17.54 8.47
CA THR A 121 -2.11 -17.22 7.48
C THR A 121 -2.05 -15.73 7.15
N THR A 122 -2.81 -14.90 7.86
CA THR A 122 -2.82 -13.45 7.68
C THR A 122 -2.15 -12.79 8.87
N ARG A 123 -1.12 -11.97 8.61
CA ARG A 123 -0.38 -11.26 9.65
C ARG A 123 -0.58 -9.75 9.56
N ILE A 124 -0.99 -9.16 10.68
CA ILE A 124 -1.17 -7.71 10.83
C ILE A 124 0.05 -7.15 11.57
N PHE A 125 0.76 -6.23 10.93
CA PHE A 125 1.84 -5.45 11.55
C PHE A 125 1.31 -4.10 12.00
N PHE A 126 1.51 -3.77 13.27
CA PHE A 126 1.37 -2.42 13.81
C PHE A 126 2.70 -1.66 13.73
N PRO A 127 2.71 -0.33 13.91
CA PRO A 127 3.95 0.42 13.91
C PRO A 127 4.95 -0.06 14.95
N ASP A 128 4.51 -0.21 16.20
CA ASP A 128 5.38 -0.67 17.28
C ASP A 128 4.68 -1.65 18.23
N GLN A 129 5.47 -2.21 19.15
CA GLN A 129 4.97 -3.17 20.13
C GLN A 129 3.90 -2.58 21.06
N LYS A 130 4.02 -1.31 21.44
CA LYS A 130 3.06 -0.63 22.33
C LYS A 130 1.74 -0.43 21.64
N GLU A 131 1.73 0.05 20.40
CA GLU A 131 0.52 0.20 19.60
C GLU A 131 -0.14 -1.15 19.31
N MET A 132 0.65 -2.20 19.02
CA MET A 132 0.12 -3.57 18.93
C MET A 132 -0.56 -3.99 20.25
N GLN A 133 0.06 -3.73 21.40
CA GLN A 133 -0.55 -4.08 22.70
C GLN A 133 -1.84 -3.29 22.96
N VAL A 134 -1.90 -2.01 22.61
CA VAL A 134 -3.13 -1.20 22.72
C VAL A 134 -4.23 -1.79 21.83
N ALA A 135 -3.91 -2.19 20.59
CA ALA A 135 -4.88 -2.80 19.70
C ALA A 135 -5.41 -4.16 20.20
N LEU A 136 -4.59 -4.93 20.93
CA LEU A 136 -4.95 -6.27 21.42
C LEU A 136 -5.58 -6.27 22.82
N ARG A 137 -5.16 -5.37 23.70
CA ARG A 137 -5.53 -5.37 25.13
C ARG A 137 -6.29 -4.12 25.56
N GLY A 138 -6.38 -3.13 24.69
CA GLY A 138 -6.91 -1.83 25.04
C GLY A 138 -5.94 -1.04 25.93
N LYS A 139 -6.43 0.10 26.42
CA LYS A 139 -5.76 0.94 27.40
C LYS A 139 -6.81 1.52 28.34
N ALA A 140 -6.61 1.40 29.65
CA ALA A 140 -7.47 2.04 30.64
C ALA A 140 -7.17 3.55 30.73
N MET A 141 -8.14 4.34 31.21
CA MET A 141 -7.96 5.76 31.48
C MET A 141 -6.80 5.96 32.47
N ASP A 142 -5.82 6.78 32.08
CA ASP A 142 -4.76 7.23 32.99
C ASP A 142 -5.09 8.67 33.41
N PRO A 143 -5.58 8.90 34.64
CA PRO A 143 -5.99 10.21 35.11
C PRO A 143 -4.82 11.20 35.25
N ASN A 144 -3.57 10.71 35.33
CA ASN A 144 -2.38 11.58 35.38
C ASN A 144 -1.86 11.95 33.99
N ALA A 145 -2.16 11.12 32.97
CA ALA A 145 -1.74 11.36 31.60
C ALA A 145 -2.83 11.98 30.71
N GLY A 146 -4.03 12.23 31.24
CA GLY A 146 -5.18 12.73 30.46
C GLY A 146 -5.59 11.80 29.31
N SER A 147 -5.28 10.49 29.42
CA SER A 147 -5.47 9.53 28.34
C SER A 147 -6.85 8.89 28.43
N TRP A 148 -7.58 8.88 27.31
CA TRP A 148 -8.87 8.19 27.16
C TRP A 148 -8.75 6.67 27.22
N THR A 149 -9.83 6.00 27.62
CA THR A 149 -9.97 4.54 27.53
C THR A 149 -10.08 4.11 26.07
N ILE A 150 -9.31 3.09 25.69
CA ILE A 150 -9.37 2.46 24.38
C ILE A 150 -9.73 0.99 24.59
N ASP A 151 -10.86 0.56 24.04
CA ASP A 151 -11.22 -0.86 24.06
C ASP A 151 -10.31 -1.69 23.15
N PRO A 152 -10.02 -2.95 23.48
CA PRO A 152 -9.25 -3.81 22.60
C PRO A 152 -10.00 -4.04 21.28
N VAL A 153 -9.36 -3.66 20.18
CA VAL A 153 -9.94 -3.70 18.84
C VAL A 153 -9.85 -5.11 18.22
N PHE A 154 -8.81 -5.86 18.55
CA PHE A 154 -8.51 -7.17 17.99
C PHE A 154 -8.66 -8.33 18.98
N ASP A 155 -9.26 -8.09 20.15
CA ASP A 155 -9.58 -9.17 21.09
C ASP A 155 -10.47 -10.24 20.44
N GLY A 156 -10.24 -11.50 20.83
CA GLY A 156 -10.92 -12.67 20.29
C GLY A 156 -10.64 -12.98 18.81
N SER A 157 -9.74 -12.26 18.14
CA SER A 157 -9.39 -12.57 16.75
C SER A 157 -8.30 -13.63 16.62
N SER A 158 -8.36 -14.44 15.55
CA SER A 158 -7.40 -15.52 15.30
C SER A 158 -6.22 -15.11 14.41
N PHE A 159 -6.12 -13.82 14.07
CA PHE A 159 -5.05 -13.28 13.25
C PHE A 159 -3.69 -13.43 13.92
N LYS A 160 -2.63 -13.42 13.10
CA LYS A 160 -1.27 -13.25 13.60
C LYS A 160 -0.93 -11.78 13.68
N PHE A 161 -0.14 -11.42 14.69
CA PHE A 161 0.23 -10.03 14.94
C PHE A 161 1.75 -9.89 14.99
N GLY A 162 2.22 -8.71 14.60
CA GLY A 162 3.60 -8.30 14.72
C GLY A 162 3.68 -6.78 14.76
N TYR A 163 4.91 -6.27 14.81
CA TYR A 163 5.16 -4.83 14.74
C TYR A 163 6.35 -4.51 13.83
N LEU A 164 6.31 -3.35 13.17
CA LEU A 164 7.33 -2.92 12.20
C LEU A 164 8.61 -2.47 12.91
N MET A 165 8.47 -1.79 14.04
CA MET A 165 9.57 -1.16 14.77
C MET A 165 9.55 -1.55 16.25
N LYS A 166 10.72 -1.73 16.84
CA LYS A 166 10.87 -1.76 18.30
C LYS A 166 11.26 -0.36 18.78
N PRO A 167 10.60 0.23 19.79
CA PRO A 167 11.11 1.44 20.40
C PRO A 167 12.45 1.09 21.06
N ASN A 168 13.52 1.69 20.57
CA ASN A 168 14.87 1.52 21.12
C ASN A 168 15.29 2.88 21.67
N ALA A 169 15.35 3.02 23.00
CA ALA A 169 15.88 4.23 23.65
C ALA A 169 17.35 4.52 23.25
N PHE A 170 18.07 3.53 22.73
CA PHE A 170 19.42 3.65 22.19
C PHE A 170 19.49 4.08 20.71
N LEU A 171 18.38 4.02 19.95
CA LEU A 171 18.34 4.52 18.58
C LEU A 171 18.45 6.06 18.55
N ASP A 172 17.87 6.73 19.55
CA ASP A 172 18.02 8.18 19.78
C ASP A 172 19.45 8.58 20.16
N MET A 173 20.30 7.60 20.50
CA MET A 173 21.73 7.76 20.79
C MET A 173 22.65 7.18 19.70
N GLY A 174 22.12 6.71 18.56
CA GLY A 174 22.91 6.22 17.43
C GLY A 174 23.51 4.81 17.58
N ILE A 175 23.07 4.00 18.56
CA ILE A 175 23.56 2.63 18.76
C ILE A 175 22.52 1.63 18.22
N THR A 176 22.84 0.97 17.10
CA THR A 176 21.94 0.05 16.39
C THR A 176 22.11 -1.42 16.87
N ILE A 177 21.97 -1.67 18.17
CA ILE A 177 21.96 -3.04 18.71
C ILE A 177 20.49 -3.43 18.96
N GLY A 178 20.01 -4.50 18.31
CA GLY A 178 18.69 -5.08 18.57
C GLY A 178 17.51 -4.56 17.73
N LYS A 179 17.75 -4.06 16.50
CA LYS A 179 16.66 -3.78 15.54
C LYS A 179 15.93 -5.10 15.24
N VAL A 180 14.69 -5.25 15.70
CA VAL A 180 13.82 -6.37 15.30
C VAL A 180 13.36 -6.08 13.89
N ASN A 181 13.65 -6.96 12.93
CA ASN A 181 13.11 -6.84 11.58
C ASN A 181 11.70 -7.45 11.54
N ALA A 182 10.75 -6.79 10.89
CA ALA A 182 9.41 -7.34 10.67
C ALA A 182 9.47 -8.74 10.02
N ALA A 183 10.45 -8.98 9.14
CA ALA A 183 10.65 -10.25 8.46
C ALA A 183 11.05 -11.41 9.40
N ASP A 184 11.66 -11.11 10.55
CA ASP A 184 12.07 -12.11 11.54
C ASP A 184 10.87 -12.67 12.32
N GLN A 185 9.76 -11.95 12.33
CA GLN A 185 8.50 -12.36 12.97
C GLN A 185 7.65 -13.27 12.06
N LEU A 186 8.07 -13.47 10.81
CA LEU A 186 7.35 -14.31 9.84
C LEU A 186 7.69 -15.80 10.01
N THR A 187 6.68 -16.65 9.97
CA THR A 187 6.85 -18.11 10.01
C THR A 187 7.05 -18.71 8.61
N GLY A 188 6.74 -17.96 7.56
CA GLY A 188 6.76 -18.42 6.18
C GLY A 188 5.45 -19.05 5.71
N SER A 189 4.46 -19.15 6.60
CA SER A 189 3.10 -19.60 6.25
C SER A 189 2.18 -18.45 5.86
N GLU A 190 2.64 -17.20 6.00
CA GLU A 190 1.86 -16.02 5.66
C GLU A 190 1.48 -15.99 4.16
N GLN A 191 0.19 -15.83 3.90
CA GLN A 191 -0.39 -15.64 2.56
C GLN A 191 -0.81 -14.18 2.32
N LEU A 192 -0.97 -13.41 3.40
CA LEU A 192 -1.28 -11.98 3.35
C LEU A 192 -0.61 -11.26 4.52
N ILE A 193 -0.02 -10.11 4.23
CA ILE A 193 0.49 -9.18 5.23
C ILE A 193 -0.33 -7.89 5.14
N VAL A 194 -0.74 -7.36 6.30
CA VAL A 194 -1.40 -6.06 6.42
C VAL A 194 -0.55 -5.17 7.31
N ALA A 195 -0.03 -4.06 6.79
CA ALA A 195 0.68 -3.04 7.54
C ALA A 195 -0.32 -1.92 7.92
N ALA A 196 -0.63 -1.84 9.21
CA ALA A 196 -1.56 -0.87 9.77
C ALA A 196 -0.86 0.43 10.12
N TYR A 197 -1.46 1.55 9.74
CA TYR A 197 -1.01 2.90 10.07
C TYR A 197 -2.13 3.63 10.81
N PRO A 198 -2.19 3.52 12.16
CA PRO A 198 -3.08 4.35 12.97
C PRO A 198 -2.77 5.83 12.82
N HIS A 199 -1.49 6.16 12.64
CA HIS A 199 -0.98 7.48 12.28
C HIS A 199 0.16 7.30 11.26
N PHE A 200 0.47 8.34 10.50
CA PHE A 200 1.55 8.27 9.52
C PHE A 200 2.93 8.50 10.14
N ASN A 201 3.87 7.62 9.78
CA ASN A 201 5.29 7.79 10.06
C ASN A 201 6.13 7.30 8.85
N PRO A 202 7.02 8.13 8.29
CA PRO A 202 7.83 7.75 7.14
C PRO A 202 8.80 6.60 7.43
N GLN A 203 9.20 6.40 8.70
CA GLN A 203 10.11 5.31 9.06
C GLN A 203 9.44 3.94 8.96
N GLU A 204 8.14 3.84 9.27
CA GLU A 204 7.37 2.61 9.11
C GLU A 204 7.34 2.15 7.65
N MET A 205 7.27 3.10 6.70
CA MET A 205 7.31 2.77 5.28
C MET A 205 8.68 2.22 4.83
N LEU A 206 9.77 2.63 5.48
CA LEU A 206 11.09 2.03 5.24
C LEU A 206 11.12 0.58 5.72
N GLU A 207 10.51 0.27 6.86
CA GLU A 207 10.40 -1.12 7.34
C GLU A 207 9.50 -1.96 6.43
N VAL A 208 8.41 -1.40 5.89
CA VAL A 208 7.57 -2.08 4.89
C VAL A 208 8.36 -2.37 3.60
N ALA A 209 9.22 -1.44 3.16
CA ALA A 209 10.09 -1.67 2.00
C ALA A 209 11.14 -2.76 2.26
N GLU A 210 11.74 -2.79 3.47
CA GLU A 210 12.66 -3.85 3.91
C GLU A 210 11.95 -5.22 3.97
N LEU A 211 10.74 -5.25 4.55
CA LEU A 211 9.90 -6.44 4.62
C LEU A 211 9.58 -6.99 3.23
N HIS A 212 9.14 -6.14 2.30
CA HIS A 212 8.87 -6.55 0.93
C HIS A 212 10.11 -7.12 0.23
N THR A 213 11.28 -6.53 0.47
CA THR A 213 12.56 -7.04 -0.06
C THR A 213 12.85 -8.44 0.48
N ALA A 214 12.65 -8.68 1.77
CA ALA A 214 12.81 -9.99 2.38
C ALA A 214 11.81 -11.03 1.81
N LEU A 215 10.56 -10.64 1.59
CA LEU A 215 9.55 -11.50 0.97
C LEU A 215 9.91 -11.86 -0.48
N LYS A 216 10.37 -10.89 -1.27
CA LYS A 216 10.88 -11.12 -2.63
C LYS A 216 12.04 -12.11 -2.65
N ALA A 217 12.98 -11.97 -1.72
CA ALA A 217 14.11 -12.91 -1.59
C ALA A 217 13.62 -14.32 -1.25
N LYS A 218 12.68 -14.46 -0.31
CA LYS A 218 12.08 -15.76 0.07
C LYS A 218 11.29 -16.41 -1.08
N ALA A 219 10.66 -15.63 -1.95
CA ALA A 219 9.87 -16.13 -3.07
C ALA A 219 10.70 -16.75 -4.21
N LYS A 220 12.03 -16.61 -4.22
CA LYS A 220 12.96 -17.23 -5.19
C LYS A 220 12.53 -17.10 -6.66
N GLY A 221 12.03 -15.92 -7.05
CA GLY A 221 11.56 -15.63 -8.41
C GLY A 221 10.07 -15.89 -8.67
N GLY A 222 9.35 -16.42 -7.69
CA GLY A 222 7.88 -16.38 -7.64
C GLY A 222 7.33 -15.03 -7.17
N ALA A 223 6.00 -14.91 -7.10
CA ALA A 223 5.35 -13.75 -6.51
C ALA A 223 5.60 -13.73 -4.98
N PRO A 224 6.06 -12.61 -4.39
CA PRO A 224 6.14 -12.47 -2.95
C PRO A 224 4.76 -12.50 -2.30
N CYS A 225 4.70 -12.84 -1.01
CA CYS A 225 3.50 -12.63 -0.20
C CYS A 225 3.05 -11.16 -0.33
N PRO A 226 1.78 -10.90 -0.65
CA PRO A 226 1.28 -9.54 -0.83
C PRO A 226 1.28 -8.77 0.49
N ILE A 227 1.52 -7.47 0.40
CA ILE A 227 1.40 -6.50 1.49
C ILE A 227 0.30 -5.51 1.15
N VAL A 228 -0.67 -5.36 2.06
CA VAL A 228 -1.67 -4.29 2.04
C VAL A 228 -1.26 -3.24 3.07
N THR A 229 -1.09 -1.99 2.66
CA THR A 229 -0.98 -0.86 3.59
C THR A 229 -2.37 -0.28 3.84
N PHE A 230 -2.69 -0.03 5.11
CA PHE A 230 -3.98 0.53 5.51
C PHE A 230 -3.76 1.89 6.18
N ASN A 231 -4.21 2.95 5.51
CA ASN A 231 -4.08 4.36 5.89
C ASN A 231 -2.64 4.86 6.06
N ALA A 232 -1.74 4.44 5.17
CA ALA A 232 -0.31 4.77 5.24
C ALA A 232 0.08 6.17 4.73
N GLU A 233 -0.89 7.05 4.43
CA GLU A 233 -0.68 8.42 3.91
C GLU A 233 0.44 8.53 2.86
N LEU A 234 0.44 7.62 1.87
CA LEU A 234 1.56 7.50 0.91
C LEU A 234 1.78 8.78 0.11
N ASP A 235 0.75 9.61 -0.01
CA ASP A 235 0.82 10.91 -0.66
C ASP A 235 1.89 11.82 -0.07
N ARG A 236 2.15 11.79 1.25
CA ARG A 236 3.23 12.60 1.83
C ARG A 236 4.58 12.23 1.22
N ILE A 237 4.79 10.95 0.92
CA ILE A 237 6.00 10.48 0.26
C ILE A 237 5.95 10.83 -1.24
N ARG A 238 4.82 10.60 -1.92
CA ARG A 238 4.64 10.87 -3.36
C ARG A 238 4.82 12.35 -3.71
N THR A 239 4.30 13.27 -2.90
CA THR A 239 4.34 14.72 -3.17
C THR A 239 5.66 15.37 -2.78
N GLY A 240 6.62 14.60 -2.26
CA GLY A 240 7.91 15.14 -1.81
C GLY A 240 7.81 15.98 -0.54
N TYR A 241 6.84 15.70 0.35
CA TYR A 241 6.77 16.36 1.67
C TYR A 241 8.06 16.19 2.47
N TYR A 242 8.78 15.08 2.24
CA TYR A 242 10.12 14.82 2.76
C TYR A 242 11.18 15.15 1.71
N PRO A 243 11.90 16.29 1.81
CA PRO A 243 12.91 16.66 0.82
C PRO A 243 14.06 15.66 0.80
N LYS A 244 14.46 15.20 -0.39
CA LYS A 244 15.49 14.17 -0.57
C LYS A 244 16.84 14.53 0.05
N LEU A 245 17.16 15.83 0.11
CA LEU A 245 18.38 16.34 0.73
C LEU A 245 18.49 15.96 2.21
N PHE A 246 17.36 15.96 2.93
CA PHE A 246 17.30 15.65 4.35
C PHE A 246 16.84 14.21 4.63
N TYR A 247 16.09 13.61 3.71
CA TYR A 247 15.52 12.27 3.84
C TYR A 247 15.87 11.37 2.64
N PRO A 248 17.16 11.05 2.42
CA PRO A 248 17.60 10.33 1.23
C PRO A 248 17.00 8.92 1.10
N LYS A 249 16.80 8.22 2.22
CA LYS A 249 16.13 6.90 2.23
C LYS A 249 14.67 6.99 1.79
N ILE A 250 13.94 8.01 2.26
CA ILE A 250 12.56 8.29 1.85
C ILE A 250 12.51 8.67 0.37
N GLY A 251 13.44 9.54 -0.07
CA GLY A 251 13.59 9.89 -1.48
C GLY A 251 13.78 8.68 -2.38
N LYS A 252 14.59 7.71 -1.95
CA LYS A 252 14.83 6.46 -2.68
C LYS A 252 13.55 5.63 -2.80
N ILE A 253 12.84 5.38 -1.70
CA ILE A 253 11.60 4.58 -1.76
C ILE A 253 10.48 5.29 -2.54
N ALA A 254 10.44 6.63 -2.53
CA ALA A 254 9.50 7.41 -3.33
C ALA A 254 9.65 7.15 -4.83
N GLU A 255 10.87 6.87 -5.30
CA GLU A 255 11.17 6.59 -6.71
C GLU A 255 11.10 5.09 -7.04
N SER A 256 11.47 4.21 -6.11
CA SER A 256 11.74 2.79 -6.42
C SER A 256 10.77 1.79 -5.77
N PHE A 257 9.91 2.23 -4.86
CA PHE A 257 9.03 1.34 -4.10
C PHE A 257 7.58 1.81 -4.09
N ILE A 258 7.34 3.09 -3.80
CA ILE A 258 5.99 3.68 -3.80
C ILE A 258 5.28 3.55 -5.16
N PRO A 259 5.95 3.69 -6.33
CA PRO A 259 5.30 3.51 -7.63
C PRO A 259 4.81 2.07 -7.92
N ASP A 260 5.32 1.06 -7.20
CA ASP A 260 4.90 -0.33 -7.37
C ASP A 260 3.56 -0.64 -6.67
N PHE A 261 3.03 0.29 -5.87
CA PHE A 261 1.74 0.10 -5.19
C PHE A 261 0.57 0.18 -6.17
N THR A 262 -0.29 -0.82 -6.09
CA THR A 262 -1.65 -0.75 -6.65
C THR A 262 -2.55 -0.03 -5.65
N THR A 263 -3.01 1.17 -6.01
CA THR A 263 -4.03 1.88 -5.24
C THR A 263 -5.38 1.19 -5.42
N ALA A 264 -5.71 0.28 -4.50
CA ALA A 264 -6.94 -0.51 -4.58
C ALA A 264 -8.15 0.33 -4.14
N TYR A 265 -8.03 1.03 -3.01
CA TYR A 265 -9.09 1.87 -2.50
C TYR A 265 -8.52 3.18 -1.97
N TYR A 266 -9.05 4.30 -2.44
CA TYR A 266 -8.48 5.61 -2.14
C TYR A 266 -9.55 6.69 -2.09
N ILE A 267 -9.58 7.48 -1.02
CA ILE A 267 -10.38 8.70 -0.91
C ILE A 267 -9.48 9.83 -0.44
N LYS A 268 -9.34 10.87 -1.27
CA LYS A 268 -8.62 12.10 -0.92
C LYS A 268 -9.47 13.32 -1.12
N ASN A 269 -9.81 13.97 -0.02
CA ASN A 269 -10.63 15.16 -0.02
C ASN A 269 -9.79 16.44 -0.15
N PHE A 270 -10.37 17.44 -0.81
CA PHE A 270 -9.80 18.77 -1.02
C PHE A 270 -10.68 19.81 -0.31
N LYS A 271 -10.04 20.71 0.46
CA LYS A 271 -10.69 21.85 1.11
C LYS A 271 -10.87 23.03 0.14
N GLY A 272 -11.64 24.01 0.58
CA GLY A 272 -11.81 25.30 -0.09
C GLY A 272 -13.14 25.48 -0.81
N ALA A 273 -13.30 26.64 -1.43
CA ALA A 273 -14.50 27.02 -2.19
C ALA A 273 -14.74 26.08 -3.39
N THR A 274 -13.65 25.57 -3.97
CA THR A 274 -13.65 24.58 -5.06
C THR A 274 -13.25 23.20 -4.54
N GLY A 275 -13.67 22.84 -3.32
CA GLY A 275 -13.37 21.54 -2.72
C GLY A 275 -13.95 20.37 -3.52
N GLY A 276 -13.50 19.16 -3.19
CA GLY A 276 -13.83 17.95 -3.95
C GLY A 276 -13.16 16.71 -3.38
N ALA A 277 -13.15 15.63 -4.16
CA ALA A 277 -12.50 14.39 -3.78
C ALA A 277 -11.89 13.68 -5.00
N ILE A 278 -10.74 13.01 -4.81
CA ILE A 278 -10.34 11.90 -5.67
C ILE A 278 -10.82 10.62 -5.00
N PHE A 279 -11.44 9.75 -5.77
CA PHE A 279 -11.92 8.45 -5.32
C PHE A 279 -11.41 7.34 -6.24
N ARG A 280 -11.00 6.21 -5.69
CA ARG A 280 -10.66 4.98 -6.41
C ARG A 280 -11.30 3.79 -5.71
N CYS A 281 -11.93 2.93 -6.50
CA CYS A 281 -12.30 1.57 -6.10
C CYS A 281 -11.92 0.62 -7.24
N TYR A 282 -10.82 -0.12 -7.06
CA TYR A 282 -10.30 -1.07 -8.04
C TYR A 282 -11.32 -2.18 -8.32
N PRO A 283 -11.46 -2.65 -9.59
CA PRO A 283 -10.67 -2.31 -10.77
C PRO A 283 -11.13 -1.04 -11.53
N GLY A 284 -12.18 -0.35 -11.06
CA GLY A 284 -12.69 0.87 -11.68
C GLY A 284 -11.66 2.02 -11.70
N PRO A 285 -11.84 3.06 -12.54
CA PRO A 285 -10.90 4.17 -12.67
C PRO A 285 -10.80 5.04 -11.41
N PHE A 286 -9.81 5.93 -11.37
CA PHE A 286 -9.87 7.10 -10.50
C PHE A 286 -11.01 8.00 -10.95
N GLN A 287 -11.77 8.50 -10.00
CA GLN A 287 -12.89 9.41 -10.19
C GLN A 287 -12.56 10.71 -9.47
N ILE A 288 -12.77 11.85 -10.13
CA ILE A 288 -12.61 13.17 -9.53
C ILE A 288 -14.00 13.75 -9.33
N PHE A 289 -14.34 14.09 -8.10
CA PHE A 289 -15.61 14.68 -7.71
C PHE A 289 -15.42 16.14 -7.30
N SER A 290 -16.32 17.02 -7.74
CA SER A 290 -16.47 18.35 -7.18
C SER A 290 -17.49 18.31 -6.05
N ARG A 291 -17.29 19.12 -5.01
CA ARG A 291 -18.26 19.27 -3.94
C ARG A 291 -19.35 20.27 -4.34
N THR A 292 -20.60 19.88 -4.19
CA THR A 292 -21.79 20.71 -4.42
C THR A 292 -22.60 20.85 -3.13
N ARG A 293 -23.68 21.64 -3.13
CA ARG A 293 -24.61 21.72 -1.99
C ARG A 293 -25.32 20.38 -1.72
N GLU A 294 -25.48 19.56 -2.75
CA GLU A 294 -26.18 18.27 -2.71
C GLU A 294 -25.23 17.08 -2.44
N GLY A 295 -23.93 17.34 -2.28
CA GLY A 295 -22.92 16.31 -2.00
C GLY A 295 -21.76 16.36 -3.00
N PHE A 296 -21.51 15.26 -3.70
CA PHE A 296 -20.43 15.15 -4.68
C PHE A 296 -20.99 14.94 -6.10
N SER A 297 -20.44 15.66 -7.07
CA SER A 297 -20.73 15.48 -8.49
C SER A 297 -19.50 15.00 -9.23
N LEU A 298 -19.63 13.92 -9.99
CA LEU A 298 -18.52 13.40 -10.81
C LEU A 298 -18.12 14.45 -11.86
N VAL A 299 -16.83 14.76 -11.92
CA VAL A 299 -16.23 15.70 -12.89
C VAL A 299 -15.63 14.94 -14.05
N GLU A 300 -14.75 13.98 -13.76
CA GLU A 300 -14.05 13.18 -14.75
C GLU A 300 -13.49 11.89 -14.15
N GLU A 301 -13.13 10.95 -15.03
CA GLU A 301 -12.51 9.66 -14.67
C GLU A 301 -11.15 9.51 -15.36
N ARG A 302 -10.19 8.88 -14.68
CA ARG A 302 -8.83 8.64 -15.17
C ARG A 302 -8.34 7.24 -14.81
N GLN A 303 -7.58 6.61 -15.71
CA GLN A 303 -7.01 5.30 -15.43
C GLN A 303 -5.82 5.39 -14.46
N GLU A 304 -5.01 6.43 -14.63
CA GLU A 304 -3.85 6.75 -13.81
C GLU A 304 -4.23 7.71 -12.67
N MET A 305 -3.48 7.62 -11.56
CA MET A 305 -3.68 8.50 -10.41
C MET A 305 -3.41 9.96 -10.81
N PRO A 306 -4.37 10.87 -10.65
CA PRO A 306 -4.12 12.28 -10.94
C PRO A 306 -3.21 12.91 -9.88
N SER A 307 -2.46 13.94 -10.27
CA SER A 307 -1.65 14.72 -9.33
C SER A 307 -2.54 15.54 -8.40
N LEU A 308 -2.27 15.50 -7.08
CA LEU A 308 -3.01 16.30 -6.10
C LEU A 308 -2.96 17.81 -6.42
N LYS A 309 -1.80 18.28 -6.91
CA LYS A 309 -1.61 19.69 -7.29
C LYS A 309 -2.47 20.06 -8.50
N GLU A 310 -2.50 19.21 -9.52
CA GLU A 310 -3.29 19.42 -10.73
C GLU A 310 -4.79 19.44 -10.40
N VAL A 311 -5.25 18.48 -9.59
CA VAL A 311 -6.67 18.42 -9.19
C VAL A 311 -7.08 19.67 -8.42
N ALA A 312 -6.28 20.09 -7.45
CA ALA A 312 -6.57 21.24 -6.61
C ALA A 312 -6.54 22.58 -7.37
N LEU A 313 -5.59 22.77 -8.29
CA LEU A 313 -5.34 24.07 -8.93
C LEU A 313 -6.02 24.23 -10.29
N GLU A 314 -6.35 23.13 -10.97
CA GLU A 314 -6.84 23.18 -12.35
C GLU A 314 -8.21 22.50 -12.48
N VAL A 315 -8.32 21.22 -12.08
CA VAL A 315 -9.53 20.43 -12.35
C VAL A 315 -10.73 20.95 -11.56
N LEU A 316 -10.60 21.09 -10.24
CA LEU A 316 -11.72 21.51 -9.40
C LEU A 316 -12.13 22.97 -9.62
N PRO A 317 -11.20 23.96 -9.76
CA PRO A 317 -11.58 25.32 -10.13
C PRO A 317 -12.28 25.42 -11.48
N ARG A 318 -11.83 24.66 -12.49
CA ARG A 318 -12.48 24.58 -13.80
C ARG A 318 -13.90 24.03 -13.69
N ALA A 319 -14.10 22.97 -12.91
CA ALA A 319 -15.42 22.38 -12.68
C ALA A 319 -16.36 23.37 -11.98
N ALA A 320 -15.88 24.08 -10.95
CA ALA A 320 -16.65 25.08 -10.24
C ALA A 320 -17.07 26.26 -11.16
N ALA A 321 -16.15 26.74 -12.00
CA ALA A 321 -16.44 27.79 -12.97
C ALA A 321 -17.47 27.35 -14.03
N ALA A 322 -17.43 26.08 -14.46
CA ALA A 322 -18.41 25.53 -15.39
C ALA A 322 -19.81 25.41 -14.75
N ALA A 323 -19.88 25.03 -13.47
CA ALA A 323 -21.13 24.95 -12.73
C ALA A 323 -21.77 26.33 -12.50
N ALA A 324 -20.97 27.36 -12.21
CA ALA A 324 -21.47 28.73 -12.00
C ALA A 324 -22.01 29.42 -13.28
N ARG A 325 -21.78 28.84 -14.46
CA ARG A 325 -22.29 29.33 -15.75
C ARG A 325 -23.61 28.67 -16.18
N ARG A 326 -24.08 27.68 -15.41
CA ARG A 326 -25.36 27.00 -15.64
C ARG A 326 -26.42 27.60 -14.73
#